data_AF-A0A821F353-F1
#
_entry.id   AF-A0A821F353-F1
#
_cell.length_a   1.000
_cell.length_b   1.000
_cell.length_c   1.000
_cell.angle_alpha   90.00
_cell.angle_beta   90.00
_cell.angle_gamma   90.00
#
_symmetry.space_group_name_H-M   'P 1'
#
loop_
_entity.id
_entity.type
_entity.pdbx_description
1 polymer ?
#
loop_
_entity_poly.entity_id
_entity_poly.type
_entity_poly.pdbx_seq_one_letter_code
_entity_poly.pdbx_strand_id
1 'polypeptide(L)'
;SKCFICGIGQDYFDKEPHGFETHTSAEHNFANYMFFLTHLLNKPDTEHTGQESYVWEMYQSRRWDFFPVGDCFRRQYEPGGGGATSTES
;
A
#
# COMPACT_ATOMS: atom_id res chain seq x y z
N SER A 1 16.48 9.38 1.75
CA SER A 1 15.28 9.52 0.88
C SER A 1 14.06 8.92 1.59
N LYS A 2 12.82 9.13 1.11
CA LYS A 2 11.59 8.52 1.67
C LYS A 2 10.76 7.89 0.54
N CYS A 3 10.05 6.80 0.82
CA CYS A 3 9.13 6.19 -0.14
C CYS A 3 7.92 7.11 -0.39
N PHE A 4 7.50 7.26 -1.65
CA PHE A 4 6.38 8.13 -2.02
C PHE A 4 5.02 7.63 -1.50
N ILE A 5 4.82 6.30 -1.44
CA ILE A 5 3.54 5.70 -1.04
C ILE A 5 3.39 5.67 0.48
N CYS A 6 4.37 5.12 1.20
CA CYS A 6 4.26 4.91 2.65
C CYS A 6 4.98 5.96 3.51
N GLY A 7 5.85 6.79 2.92
CA GLY A 7 6.60 7.81 3.65
C GLY A 7 7.72 7.27 4.56
N ILE A 8 7.94 5.94 4.62
CA ILE A 8 9.03 5.33 5.38
C ILE A 8 10.38 5.73 4.77
N GLY A 9 11.33 6.05 5.66
CA GLY A 9 12.68 6.45 5.29
C GLY A 9 13.51 5.30 4.73
N GLN A 10 14.40 5.64 3.80
CA GLN A 10 15.34 4.70 3.18
C GLN A 10 16.20 3.95 4.21
N ASP A 11 16.55 4.62 5.32
CA ASP A 11 17.32 4.06 6.44
C ASP A 11 16.69 2.81 7.05
N TYR A 12 15.36 2.68 7.01
CA TYR A 12 14.67 1.46 7.47
C TYR A 12 14.95 0.26 6.56
N PHE A 13 15.07 0.48 5.25
CA PHE A 13 15.16 -0.58 4.24
C PHE A 13 16.61 -0.96 3.90
N ASP A 14 17.57 -0.05 4.06
CA ASP A 14 18.99 -0.26 3.73
C ASP A 14 19.71 -1.25 4.68
N LYS A 15 18.97 -1.87 5.62
CA LYS A 15 19.44 -3.05 6.37
C LYS A 15 19.73 -4.24 5.44
N GLU A 16 19.01 -4.31 4.32
CA GLU A 16 19.20 -5.29 3.26
C GLU A 16 19.82 -4.62 2.02
N PRO A 17 20.73 -5.28 1.30
CA PRO A 17 21.27 -4.77 0.04
C PRO A 17 20.14 -4.43 -0.94
N HIS A 18 20.18 -3.24 -1.53
CA HIS A 18 19.14 -2.72 -2.45
C HIS A 18 17.73 -2.64 -1.84
N GLY A 19 17.57 -2.70 -0.52
CA GLY A 19 16.27 -2.80 0.12
C GLY A 19 15.30 -1.67 -0.23
N PHE A 20 15.77 -0.42 -0.26
CA PHE A 20 14.93 0.72 -0.64
C PHE A 20 14.57 0.75 -2.13
N GLU A 21 15.49 0.32 -3.00
CA GLU A 21 15.26 0.21 -4.44
C GLU A 21 14.21 -0.86 -4.73
N THR A 22 14.35 -2.06 -4.13
CA THR A 22 13.33 -3.12 -4.23
C THR A 22 11.99 -2.65 -3.68
N HIS A 23 11.99 -1.95 -2.54
CA HIS A 23 10.77 -1.41 -1.95
C HIS A 23 10.05 -0.44 -2.90
N THR A 24 10.76 0.47 -3.55
CA THR A 24 10.12 1.49 -4.41
C THR A 24 9.83 1.00 -5.84
N SER A 25 10.56 0.00 -6.34
CA SER A 25 10.41 -0.51 -7.71
C SER A 25 9.49 -1.72 -7.82
N ALA A 26 9.38 -2.55 -6.77
CA ALA A 26 8.60 -3.78 -6.79
C ALA A 26 7.40 -3.73 -5.83
N GLU A 27 7.58 -3.29 -4.59
CA GLU A 27 6.53 -3.33 -3.56
C GLU A 27 5.60 -2.10 -3.66
N HIS A 28 6.19 -0.89 -3.60
CA HIS A 28 5.51 0.40 -3.57
C HIS A 28 5.80 1.21 -4.86
N ASN A 29 5.67 0.53 -6.00
CA ASN A 29 5.84 1.15 -7.31
C ASN A 29 4.65 2.05 -7.66
N PHE A 30 4.90 3.36 -7.79
CA PHE A 30 3.87 4.34 -8.12
C PHE A 30 3.07 4.02 -9.39
N ALA A 31 3.74 3.53 -10.44
CA ALA A 31 3.06 3.19 -11.70
C ALA A 31 2.08 2.04 -11.52
N ASN A 32 2.41 1.03 -10.70
CA ASN A 32 1.51 -0.08 -10.41
C ASN A 32 0.23 0.39 -9.71
N TYR A 33 0.30 1.36 -8.80
CA TYR A 33 -0.90 1.97 -8.19
C TYR A 33 -1.76 2.71 -9.21
N MET A 34 -1.14 3.47 -10.14
CA MET A 34 -1.88 4.15 -11.22
C MET A 34 -2.55 3.16 -12.16
N PHE A 35 -1.86 2.08 -12.52
CA PHE A 35 -2.43 1.00 -13.34
C PHE A 35 -3.58 0.30 -12.63
N PHE A 36 -3.47 0.05 -11.32
CA PHE A 36 -4.55 -0.54 -10.54
C PHE A 36 -5.81 0.35 -10.50
N LEU A 37 -5.65 1.65 -10.26
CA LEU A 37 -6.79 2.58 -10.32
C LEU A 37 -7.43 2.63 -11.71
N THR A 38 -6.60 2.67 -12.76
CA THR A 38 -7.09 2.63 -14.15
C THR A 38 -7.79 1.31 -14.45
N HIS A 39 -7.30 0.19 -13.90
CA HIS A 39 -7.94 -1.12 -14.03
C HIS A 39 -9.33 -1.12 -13.40
N LEU A 40 -9.48 -0.61 -12.17
CA LEU A 40 -10.78 -0.49 -11.50
C LEU A 40 -11.77 0.37 -12.30
N LEU A 41 -11.31 1.51 -12.84
CA LEU A 41 -12.15 2.42 -13.64
C LEU A 41 -12.67 1.81 -14.94
N ASN A 42 -11.94 0.87 -15.53
CA ASN A 42 -12.29 0.26 -16.82
C ASN A 42 -12.98 -1.10 -16.69
N LYS A 43 -13.01 -1.68 -15.49
CA LYS A 43 -13.59 -3.01 -15.22
C LYS A 43 -15.01 -2.84 -14.64
N PRO A 44 -16.03 -3.58 -15.13
CA PRO A 44 -17.36 -3.54 -14.55
C PRO A 44 -17.36 -3.91 -13.06
N ASP A 45 -18.04 -3.12 -12.23
CA ASP A 45 -18.10 -3.31 -10.77
C ASP A 45 -18.59 -4.70 -10.35
N THR A 46 -19.45 -5.33 -11.16
CA THR A 46 -19.97 -6.69 -10.92
C THR A 46 -18.90 -7.78 -11.00
N GLU A 47 -17.75 -7.48 -11.61
CA GLU A 47 -16.63 -8.40 -11.77
C GLU A 47 -15.48 -8.11 -10.80
N HIS A 48 -15.63 -7.10 -9.95
CA HIS A 48 -14.62 -6.79 -8.95
C HIS A 48 -14.45 -7.97 -7.97
N THR A 49 -13.21 -8.32 -7.68
CA THR A 49 -12.91 -9.22 -6.56
C THR A 49 -13.24 -8.53 -5.23
N GLY A 50 -13.32 -9.28 -4.13
CA GLY A 50 -13.63 -8.67 -2.82
C GLY A 50 -12.67 -7.54 -2.41
N GLN A 51 -11.38 -7.66 -2.74
CA GLN A 51 -10.40 -6.60 -2.49
C GLN A 51 -10.59 -5.40 -3.42
N GLU A 52 -10.90 -5.64 -4.68
CA GLU A 52 -11.21 -4.59 -5.66
C GLU A 52 -12.47 -3.81 -5.26
N SER A 53 -13.54 -4.50 -4.85
CA SER A 53 -14.77 -3.86 -4.38
C SER A 53 -14.52 -2.96 -3.18
N TYR A 54 -13.68 -3.40 -2.23
CA TYR A 54 -13.32 -2.59 -1.06
C TYR A 54 -12.60 -1.29 -1.45
N VAL A 55 -11.60 -1.39 -2.32
CA VAL A 55 -10.87 -0.19 -2.80
C VAL A 55 -11.79 0.70 -3.65
N TRP A 56 -12.66 0.09 -4.46
CA TRP A 56 -13.63 0.80 -5.27
C TRP A 56 -14.63 1.62 -4.43
N GLU A 57 -15.14 1.06 -3.33
CA GLU A 57 -15.99 1.77 -2.38
C GLU A 57 -15.26 2.97 -1.76
N MET A 58 -14.01 2.79 -1.36
CA MET A 58 -13.18 3.88 -0.83
C MET A 58 -12.94 4.98 -1.88
N TYR A 59 -12.62 4.58 -3.11
CA TYR A 59 -12.42 5.50 -4.23
C TYR A 59 -13.67 6.35 -4.49
N GLN A 60 -14.85 5.73 -4.59
CA GLN A 60 -16.12 6.44 -4.78
C GLN A 60 -16.43 7.39 -3.60
N SER A 61 -16.07 6.98 -2.38
CA SER A 61 -16.22 7.78 -1.16
C SER A 61 -15.13 8.84 -0.97
N ARG A 62 -14.20 8.98 -1.93
CA ARG A 62 -13.03 9.88 -1.86
C ARG A 62 -12.16 9.67 -0.61
N ARG A 63 -12.11 8.43 -0.11
CA ARG A 63 -11.23 8.01 0.98
C ARG A 63 -10.01 7.29 0.41
N TRP A 64 -8.85 7.60 0.97
CA TRP A 64 -7.56 7.09 0.50
C TRP A 64 -6.87 6.22 1.56
N ASP A 65 -7.63 5.74 2.53
CA ASP A 65 -7.13 5.01 3.71
C ASP A 65 -6.59 3.61 3.36
N PHE A 66 -6.81 3.13 2.13
CA PHE A 66 -6.21 1.89 1.64
C PHE A 66 -4.72 2.01 1.30
N PHE A 67 -4.18 3.23 1.16
CA PHE A 67 -2.74 3.41 0.97
C PHE A 67 -1.99 3.14 2.28
N PRO A 68 -0.87 2.39 2.25
CA PRO A 68 -0.16 1.98 3.46
C PRO A 68 0.73 3.13 4.00
N VAL A 69 0.13 4.16 4.60
CA VAL A 69 0.87 5.30 5.15
C VAL A 69 1.56 4.92 6.46
N GLY A 70 2.88 5.11 6.54
CA GLY A 70 3.69 4.77 7.71
C GLY A 70 3.91 3.28 7.90
N ASP A 71 3.39 2.43 7.01
CA ASP A 71 3.44 0.98 7.12
C ASP A 71 3.84 0.31 5.79
N CYS A 72 4.26 -0.94 5.85
CA CYS A 72 4.52 -1.76 4.67
C CYS A 72 4.51 -3.24 5.06
N PHE A 73 4.41 -4.12 4.06
CA PHE A 73 4.37 -5.56 4.29
C PHE A 73 5.49 -6.04 5.21
N ARG A 74 6.74 -5.61 4.99
CA ARG A 74 7.86 -5.99 5.85
C ARG A 74 7.63 -5.61 7.32
N ARG A 75 7.21 -4.37 7.58
CA ARG A 75 7.03 -3.83 8.93
C ARG A 75 5.91 -4.54 9.71
N GLN A 76 4.85 -4.95 9.03
CA GLN A 76 3.72 -5.68 9.62
C GLN A 76 4.09 -7.09 10.07
N TYR A 77 5.03 -7.74 9.38
CA TYR A 77 5.41 -9.14 9.61
C TYR A 77 6.78 -9.30 10.27
N GLU A 78 7.44 -8.20 10.67
CA GLU A 78 8.61 -8.27 11.53
C GLU A 78 8.22 -8.88 12.89
N PRO A 79 9.04 -9.77 13.50
CA PRO A 79 8.76 -10.31 14.83
C PRO A 79 8.71 -9.16 15.86
N GLY A 80 7.52 -8.89 16.40
CA GLY A 80 7.26 -7.76 17.30
C GLY A 80 6.72 -6.49 16.63
N GLY A 81 6.47 -6.52 15.32
CA GLY A 81 5.79 -5.47 14.57
C GLY A 81 4.31 -5.40 14.96
N GLY A 82 3.91 -4.29 15.57
CA GLY A 82 2.52 -3.98 15.87
C GLY A 82 1.73 -3.75 14.59
N GLY A 83 1.14 -4.82 14.05
CA GLY A 83 -0.07 -4.66 13.25
C GLY A 83 -1.06 -3.88 14.12
N ALA A 84 -1.46 -2.70 13.64
CA ALA A 84 -2.36 -1.81 14.38
C ALA A 84 -3.60 -2.60 14.83
N THR A 85 -3.67 -2.91 16.13
CA THR A 85 -4.95 -3.14 16.77
C THR A 85 -5.70 -1.82 16.64
N SER A 86 -6.74 -1.80 15.81
CA SER A 86 -7.82 -0.84 15.92
C SER A 86 -8.31 -0.86 17.37
N THR A 87 -7.84 0.08 18.18
CA THR A 87 -8.55 0.47 19.40
C THR A 87 -9.74 1.28 18.92
N GLU A 88 -10.87 0.61 18.78
CA GLU A 88 -12.18 1.27 18.86
C GLU A 88 -12.24 1.97 20.24
N SER A 89 -12.66 3.23 20.23
CA SER A 89 -13.13 3.99 21.39
C SER A 89 -14.44 4.66 21.00
#